data_AF-A0A7S1T966-F1
#
_entry.id   AF-A0A7S1T966-F1
#
_cell.length_a   1.000
_cell.length_b   1.000
_cell.length_c   1.000
_cell.angle_alpha   90.00
_cell.angle_beta   90.00
_cell.angle_gamma   90.00
#
_symmetry.space_group_name_H-M   'P 1'
#
loop_
_entity.id
_entity.type
_entity.pdbx_description
1 polymer ?
#
loop_
_entity_poly.entity_id
_entity_poly.type
_entity_poly.pdbx_seq_one_letter_code
_entity_poly.pdbx_strand_id
1 'polypeptide(L)'
;CVCVCVCVCVQGVTFIDTPGVLSGEKQRLDRAYNFIDVCSWFASRCDMIILFFDPFKLDISDEFRQVIESIQEHHDKIRVVLNKADQVSSQELMRVYGALMWSLAKVLRSPEVCKVYTGSFPEGASVPIHEPDESEAGFEDALGEPFFLREEAQLLDELKAVPSWTLNRKISEFAKRVRSLKTHLILMRHLRAKIPPLLFRRQVQARLLDNIQHEFNEIKLNKYKLREYDIAPGDFPDAKQFRDACLSGDLDILAFPRMSDRQFGKYLRTLDEVLKLELANVSKMEEL
;
A
#
# COMPACT_ATOMS: atom_id res chain seq x y z
N CYS A 1 -6.00 15.87 17.95
CA CYS A 1 -5.68 15.11 19.18
C CYS A 1 -5.32 13.69 18.77
N VAL A 2 -4.18 13.16 19.20
CA VAL A 2 -3.89 11.73 19.02
C VAL A 2 -4.43 11.03 20.25
N CYS A 3 -5.54 10.31 20.11
CA CYS A 3 -6.05 9.41 21.16
C CYS A 3 -5.39 8.05 20.95
N VAL A 4 -4.52 7.63 21.86
CA VAL A 4 -3.93 6.29 21.81
C VAL A 4 -4.88 5.36 22.55
N CYS A 5 -5.75 4.68 21.81
CA CYS A 5 -6.59 3.62 22.37
C CYS A 5 -5.84 2.29 22.26
N VAL A 6 -5.42 1.74 23.40
CA VAL A 6 -4.90 0.36 23.47
C VAL A 6 -6.11 -0.55 23.62
N CYS A 7 -6.61 -1.06 22.49
CA CYS A 7 -7.74 -1.99 22.50
C CYS A 7 -7.26 -3.40 22.88
N VAL A 8 -7.86 -3.99 23.92
CA VAL A 8 -7.55 -5.37 24.35
C VAL A 8 -7.95 -6.40 23.28
N CYS A 9 -8.96 -6.08 22.46
CA CYS A 9 -9.48 -6.95 21.42
C CYS A 9 -8.62 -6.96 20.14
N VAL A 10 -7.78 -5.95 19.92
CA VAL A 10 -6.90 -5.83 18.75
C VAL A 10 -5.51 -5.35 19.20
N GLN A 11 -4.69 -6.29 19.68
CA GLN A 11 -3.33 -5.99 20.11
C GLN A 11 -2.44 -5.64 18.91
N GLY A 12 -1.57 -4.63 19.08
CA GLY A 12 -0.61 -4.23 18.04
C GLY A 12 -1.16 -3.33 16.93
N VAL A 13 -2.41 -2.86 17.04
CA VAL A 13 -3.02 -1.88 16.12
C VAL A 13 -3.22 -0.55 16.83
N THR A 14 -3.03 0.56 16.11
CA THR A 14 -3.33 1.91 16.59
C THR A 14 -4.33 2.55 15.64
N PHE A 15 -5.46 2.99 16.17
CA PHE A 15 -6.48 3.71 15.40
C PHE A 15 -6.15 5.19 15.35
N ILE A 16 -6.29 5.78 14.17
CA ILE A 16 -6.16 7.21 13.94
C ILE A 16 -7.53 7.70 13.50
N ASP A 17 -8.22 8.38 14.40
CA ASP A 17 -9.48 9.02 14.08
C ASP A 17 -9.23 10.35 13.36
N THR A 18 -9.95 10.56 12.27
CA THR A 18 -9.82 11.74 11.41
C THR A 18 -11.03 12.64 11.57
N PRO A 19 -10.87 13.97 11.54
CA PRO A 19 -12.02 14.87 11.50
C PRO A 19 -12.96 14.50 10.36
N GLY A 20 -14.27 14.52 10.60
CA GLY A 20 -15.27 14.21 9.59
C GLY A 20 -15.08 15.02 8.30
N VAL A 21 -15.28 14.38 7.15
CA VAL A 21 -15.22 15.06 5.85
C VAL A 21 -16.48 15.89 5.71
N LEU A 22 -16.30 17.21 5.59
CA LEU A 22 -17.41 18.15 5.67
C LEU A 22 -18.04 18.31 4.29
N SER A 23 -19.36 18.27 4.22
CA SER A 23 -20.09 18.36 2.94
C SER A 23 -20.27 19.80 2.43
N GLY A 24 -19.70 20.81 3.11
CA GLY A 24 -19.94 22.23 2.82
C GLY A 24 -18.68 23.05 2.55
N GLU A 25 -18.70 23.83 1.46
CA GLU A 25 -17.59 24.67 0.98
C GLU A 25 -17.15 25.74 2.01
N LYS A 26 -18.09 26.27 2.82
CA LYS A 26 -17.79 27.24 3.88
C LYS A 26 -16.88 26.68 4.98
N GLN A 27 -16.98 25.38 5.28
CA GLN A 27 -16.15 24.76 6.31
C GLN A 27 -14.77 24.32 5.80
N ARG A 28 -14.57 24.22 4.47
CA ARG A 28 -13.24 24.03 3.89
C ARG A 28 -12.35 25.24 4.10
N LEU A 29 -12.91 26.44 3.95
CA LEU A 29 -12.20 27.71 4.13
C LEU A 29 -11.76 27.95 5.58
N ASP A 30 -12.42 27.33 6.55
CA ASP A 30 -12.10 27.45 7.98
C ASP A 30 -10.91 26.56 8.41
N ARG A 31 -10.46 25.62 7.57
CA ARG A 31 -9.30 24.77 7.89
C ARG A 31 -7.99 25.51 7.58
N ALA A 32 -7.15 25.70 8.58
CA ALA A 32 -5.81 26.28 8.42
C ALA A 32 -4.77 25.33 7.79
N TYR A 33 -5.20 24.18 7.26
CA TYR A 33 -4.32 23.14 6.71
C TYR A 33 -4.99 22.41 5.54
N ASN A 34 -4.18 21.81 4.65
CA ASN A 34 -4.69 21.01 3.54
C ASN A 34 -5.07 19.60 4.03
N PHE A 35 -6.36 19.34 4.16
CA PHE A 35 -6.88 18.05 4.62
C PHE A 35 -6.54 16.89 3.66
N ILE A 36 -6.57 17.14 2.35
CA ILE A 36 -6.33 16.10 1.32
C ILE A 36 -4.89 15.61 1.42
N ASP A 37 -3.93 16.53 1.53
CA ASP A 37 -2.50 16.18 1.65
C ASP A 37 -2.22 15.39 2.92
N VAL A 38 -2.90 15.74 4.03
CA VAL A 38 -2.78 15.01 5.30
C VAL A 38 -3.33 13.60 5.16
N CYS A 39 -4.50 13.43 4.55
CA CYS A 39 -5.07 12.10 4.27
C CYS A 39 -4.14 11.25 3.39
N SER A 40 -3.59 11.83 2.32
CA SER A 40 -2.62 11.16 1.44
C SER A 40 -1.35 10.74 2.20
N TRP A 41 -0.83 11.62 3.06
CA TRP A 41 0.34 11.33 3.90
C TRP A 41 0.11 10.17 4.87
N PHE A 42 -1.09 10.07 5.45
CA PHE A 42 -1.48 8.94 6.30
C PHE A 42 -1.67 7.66 5.48
N ALA A 43 -2.33 7.74 4.32
CA ALA A 43 -2.59 6.60 3.44
C ALA A 43 -1.28 5.89 3.00
N SER A 44 -0.22 6.66 2.80
CA SER A 44 1.09 6.09 2.44
C SER A 44 1.77 5.36 3.61
N ARG A 45 1.33 5.55 4.86
CA ARG A 45 1.96 5.01 6.09
C ARG A 45 1.09 4.02 6.84
N CYS A 46 -0.22 4.09 6.71
CA CYS A 46 -1.13 3.19 7.38
C CYS A 46 -1.14 1.80 6.70
N ASP A 47 -1.64 0.83 7.45
CA ASP A 47 -1.77 -0.55 7.02
C ASP A 47 -3.18 -0.88 6.49
N MET A 48 -4.20 -0.15 6.97
CA MET A 48 -5.59 -0.24 6.55
C MET A 48 -6.22 1.15 6.57
N ILE A 49 -7.14 1.43 5.64
CA ILE A 49 -7.93 2.66 5.56
C ILE A 49 -9.40 2.26 5.58
N ILE A 50 -10.17 2.77 6.54
CA ILE A 50 -11.60 2.48 6.64
C ILE A 50 -12.40 3.72 6.22
N LEU A 51 -13.24 3.54 5.20
CA LEU A 51 -14.16 4.58 4.73
C LEU A 51 -15.56 4.26 5.22
N PHE A 52 -16.13 5.15 6.04
CA PHE A 52 -17.48 4.99 6.57
C PHE A 52 -18.50 5.71 5.70
N PHE A 53 -19.61 5.01 5.43
CA PHE A 53 -20.78 5.51 4.72
C PHE A 53 -22.03 5.25 5.56
N ASP A 54 -23.00 6.16 5.45
CA ASP A 54 -24.31 6.05 6.09
C ASP A 54 -25.37 5.88 4.99
N PRO A 55 -26.25 4.88 5.05
CA PRO A 55 -27.21 4.59 4.00
C PRO A 55 -28.21 5.74 3.76
N PHE A 56 -28.49 6.56 4.76
CA PHE A 56 -29.38 7.73 4.59
C PHE A 56 -28.69 8.93 3.94
N LYS A 57 -27.36 8.99 4.02
CA LYS A 57 -26.55 10.12 3.57
C LYS A 57 -25.42 9.64 2.68
N LEU A 58 -25.76 8.89 1.64
CA LEU A 58 -24.80 8.30 0.70
C LEU A 58 -24.16 9.32 -0.27
N ASP A 59 -24.16 10.61 0.08
CA ASP A 59 -23.59 11.66 -0.75
C ASP A 59 -22.06 11.69 -0.61
N ILE A 60 -21.37 11.32 -1.69
CA ILE A 60 -19.93 11.55 -1.81
C ILE A 60 -19.72 13.02 -2.15
N SER A 61 -19.47 13.84 -1.13
CA SER A 61 -19.12 15.25 -1.31
C SER A 61 -17.86 15.40 -2.17
N ASP A 62 -17.69 16.56 -2.82
CA ASP A 62 -16.49 16.81 -3.63
C ASP A 62 -15.18 16.70 -2.84
N GLU A 63 -15.20 16.98 -1.53
CA GLU A 63 -14.01 16.85 -0.67
C GLU A 63 -13.71 15.38 -0.46
N PHE A 64 -14.73 14.59 -0.16
CA PHE A 64 -14.55 13.17 0.08
C PHE A 64 -14.09 12.46 -1.19
N ARG A 65 -14.64 12.85 -2.34
CA ARG A 65 -14.15 12.41 -3.63
C ARG A 65 -12.66 12.73 -3.81
N GLN A 66 -12.24 13.98 -3.56
CA GLN A 66 -10.83 14.37 -3.68
C GLN A 66 -9.92 13.59 -2.73
N VAL A 67 -10.39 13.31 -1.50
CA VAL A 67 -9.68 12.45 -0.56
C VAL A 67 -9.52 11.03 -1.13
N ILE A 68 -10.60 10.42 -1.63
CA ILE A 68 -10.55 9.07 -2.23
C ILE A 68 -9.62 9.06 -3.45
N GLU A 69 -9.66 10.07 -4.31
CA GLU A 69 -8.75 10.22 -5.45
C GLU A 69 -7.29 10.37 -5.00
N SER A 70 -7.01 11.04 -3.88
CA SER A 70 -5.65 11.19 -3.33
C SER A 70 -5.07 9.91 -2.72
N ILE A 71 -5.92 8.93 -2.36
CA ILE A 71 -5.52 7.66 -1.74
C ILE A 71 -5.69 6.46 -2.69
N GLN A 72 -6.10 6.68 -3.95
CA GLN A 72 -6.41 5.62 -4.93
C GLN A 72 -5.21 4.68 -5.20
N GLU A 73 -3.98 5.18 -5.06
CA GLU A 73 -2.74 4.39 -5.20
C GLU A 73 -2.58 3.33 -4.10
N HIS A 74 -3.36 3.45 -3.02
CA HIS A 74 -3.38 2.55 -1.87
C HIS A 74 -4.72 1.81 -1.73
N HIS A 75 -5.41 1.57 -2.86
CA HIS A 75 -6.72 0.91 -2.88
C HIS A 75 -6.73 -0.49 -2.26
N ASP A 76 -5.60 -1.19 -2.26
CA ASP A 76 -5.41 -2.50 -1.59
C ASP A 76 -5.66 -2.43 -0.07
N LYS A 77 -5.40 -1.26 0.54
CA LYS A 77 -5.59 -1.01 1.97
C LYS A 77 -7.01 -0.55 2.32
N ILE A 78 -7.83 -0.21 1.34
CA ILE A 78 -9.14 0.40 1.57
C ILE A 78 -10.16 -0.69 1.94
N ARG A 79 -10.91 -0.42 3.01
CA ARG A 79 -12.11 -1.15 3.43
C ARG A 79 -13.25 -0.16 3.56
N VAL A 80 -14.41 -0.54 3.05
CA VAL A 80 -15.59 0.32 3.08
C VAL A 80 -16.56 -0.25 4.10
N VAL A 81 -17.12 0.60 4.94
CA VAL A 81 -18.11 0.21 5.94
C VAL A 81 -19.38 1.01 5.70
N LEU A 82 -20.47 0.33 5.40
CA LEU A 82 -21.82 0.88 5.37
C LEU A 82 -22.43 0.69 6.76
N ASN A 83 -22.31 1.74 7.58
CA ASN A 83 -22.77 1.75 8.97
C ASN A 83 -24.25 2.14 9.05
N LYS A 84 -24.96 1.74 10.11
CA LYS A 84 -26.40 1.97 10.35
C LYS A 84 -27.32 1.30 9.32
N ALA A 85 -26.88 0.17 8.79
CA ALA A 85 -27.67 -0.59 7.81
C ALA A 85 -28.98 -1.16 8.38
N ASP A 86 -29.09 -1.27 9.70
CA ASP A 86 -30.29 -1.69 10.44
C ASP A 86 -31.46 -0.70 10.33
N GLN A 87 -31.18 0.55 9.93
CA GLN A 87 -32.19 1.59 9.86
C GLN A 87 -32.92 1.66 8.51
N VAL A 88 -32.52 0.83 7.54
CA VAL A 88 -33.11 0.78 6.19
C VAL A 88 -33.60 -0.63 5.86
N SER A 89 -34.65 -0.74 5.05
CA SER A 89 -35.17 -2.05 4.63
C SER A 89 -34.16 -2.80 3.73
N SER A 90 -34.19 -4.14 3.71
CA SER A 90 -33.30 -4.93 2.81
C SER A 90 -33.33 -4.48 1.35
N GLN A 91 -34.51 -4.09 0.83
CA GLN A 91 -34.63 -3.63 -0.56
C GLN A 91 -33.94 -2.28 -0.79
N GLU A 92 -34.10 -1.34 0.15
CA GLU A 92 -33.43 -0.05 0.09
C GLU A 92 -31.93 -0.20 0.27
N LEU A 93 -31.51 -1.06 1.21
CA LEU A 93 -30.10 -1.38 1.45
C LEU A 93 -29.40 -1.87 0.18
N MET A 94 -30.05 -2.77 -0.58
CA MET A 94 -29.51 -3.23 -1.87
C MET A 94 -29.37 -2.11 -2.91
N ARG A 95 -30.31 -1.15 -2.94
CA ARG A 95 -30.24 0.01 -3.84
C ARG A 95 -29.11 0.96 -3.43
N VAL A 96 -28.99 1.23 -2.13
CA VAL A 96 -27.95 2.07 -1.53
C VAL A 96 -26.57 1.46 -1.77
N TYR A 97 -26.42 0.15 -1.53
CA TYR A 97 -25.20 -0.60 -1.81
C TYR A 97 -24.81 -0.50 -3.29
N GLY A 98 -25.76 -0.70 -4.20
CA GLY A 98 -25.53 -0.56 -5.64
C GLY A 98 -25.07 0.85 -6.03
N ALA A 99 -25.71 1.88 -5.48
CA ALA A 99 -25.33 3.28 -5.71
C ALA A 99 -23.93 3.61 -5.17
N LEU A 100 -23.57 3.06 -4.00
CA LEU A 100 -22.26 3.21 -3.39
C LEU A 100 -21.17 2.60 -4.27
N MET A 101 -21.35 1.33 -4.66
CA MET A 101 -20.40 0.61 -5.50
C MET A 101 -20.18 1.30 -6.84
N TRP A 102 -21.26 1.76 -7.46
CA TRP A 102 -21.20 2.55 -8.70
C TRP A 102 -20.38 3.82 -8.54
N SER A 103 -20.56 4.52 -7.42
CA SER A 103 -19.85 5.77 -7.14
C SER A 103 -18.37 5.52 -6.84
N LEU A 104 -18.06 4.51 -6.02
CA LEU A 104 -16.68 4.12 -5.71
C LEU A 104 -15.91 3.65 -6.95
N ALA A 105 -16.53 2.87 -7.84
CA ALA A 105 -15.90 2.41 -9.08
C ALA A 105 -15.45 3.56 -9.98
N LYS A 106 -16.20 4.66 -10.03
CA LYS A 106 -15.83 5.86 -10.80
C LYS A 106 -14.63 6.59 -10.22
N VAL A 107 -14.46 6.54 -8.90
CA VAL A 107 -13.47 7.35 -8.18
C VAL A 107 -12.15 6.57 -7.99
N LEU A 108 -12.21 5.31 -7.57
CA LEU A 108 -11.02 4.50 -7.29
C LEU A 108 -10.27 4.03 -8.54
N ARG A 109 -10.95 3.94 -9.70
CA ARG A 109 -10.37 3.56 -11.00
C ARG A 109 -9.54 2.27 -10.97
N SER A 110 -9.78 1.39 -10.00
CA SER A 110 -9.17 0.07 -9.91
C SER A 110 -10.09 -0.98 -10.54
N PRO A 111 -9.55 -1.96 -11.28
CA PRO A 111 -10.34 -3.11 -11.72
C PRO A 111 -10.77 -4.00 -10.54
N GLU A 112 -10.14 -3.87 -9.38
CA GLU A 112 -10.46 -4.63 -8.18
C GLU A 112 -11.60 -3.96 -7.40
N VAL A 113 -12.55 -4.78 -6.97
CA VAL A 113 -13.74 -4.34 -6.24
C VAL A 113 -13.42 -4.30 -4.75
N CYS A 114 -13.54 -3.13 -4.11
CA CYS A 114 -13.38 -3.00 -2.66
C CYS A 114 -14.47 -3.78 -1.92
N LYS A 115 -14.09 -4.53 -0.88
CA LYS A 115 -15.04 -5.16 0.04
C LYS A 115 -15.75 -4.08 0.86
N VAL A 116 -17.07 -4.17 0.89
CA VAL A 116 -17.96 -3.34 1.71
C VAL A 116 -18.52 -4.22 2.83
N TYR A 117 -18.28 -3.84 4.08
CA TYR A 117 -18.92 -4.44 5.25
C TYR A 117 -20.19 -3.67 5.56
N THR A 118 -21.28 -4.40 5.75
CA THR A 118 -22.60 -3.81 5.99
C THR A 118 -23.07 -4.19 7.37
N GLY A 119 -23.43 -3.22 8.19
CA GLY A 119 -23.90 -3.48 9.55
C GLY A 119 -24.22 -2.22 10.33
N SER A 120 -24.47 -2.40 11.62
CA SER A 120 -24.64 -1.30 12.57
C SER A 120 -23.58 -1.43 13.65
N PHE A 121 -22.75 -0.41 13.82
CA PHE A 121 -21.67 -0.38 14.80
C PHE A 121 -22.03 0.66 15.89
N PRO A 122 -22.86 0.29 16.89
CA PRO A 122 -23.38 1.24 17.87
C PRO A 122 -22.31 1.76 18.84
N GLU A 123 -22.49 3.01 19.29
CA GLU A 123 -21.73 3.59 20.40
C GLU A 123 -22.23 3.00 21.73
N GLY A 124 -21.62 1.89 22.15
CA GLY A 124 -21.86 1.26 23.45
C GLY A 124 -22.65 -0.05 23.36
N ALA A 125 -22.22 -1.04 24.15
CA ALA A 125 -22.74 -2.41 24.17
C ALA A 125 -24.18 -2.55 24.74
N SER A 126 -25.05 -1.54 24.57
CA SER A 126 -26.36 -1.47 25.22
C SER A 126 -27.37 -0.64 24.43
N VAL A 127 -27.50 -0.87 23.13
CA VAL A 127 -28.74 -0.54 22.42
C VAL A 127 -29.20 -1.84 21.77
N PRO A 128 -30.34 -2.42 22.17
CA PRO A 128 -30.93 -3.51 21.42
C PRO A 128 -31.14 -2.98 20.00
N ILE A 129 -30.55 -3.66 19.02
CA ILE A 129 -30.94 -3.54 17.61
C ILE A 129 -32.47 -3.59 17.62
N HIS A 130 -33.13 -2.58 17.05
CA HIS A 130 -34.59 -2.38 17.11
C HIS A 130 -35.30 -3.74 17.16
N GLU A 131 -35.95 -4.05 18.29
CA GLU A 131 -36.88 -5.18 18.33
C GLU A 131 -37.91 -4.89 17.24
N PRO A 132 -38.02 -5.75 16.21
CA PRO A 132 -39.02 -5.52 15.18
C PRO A 132 -40.38 -5.58 15.86
N ASP A 133 -41.18 -4.53 15.70
CA ASP A 133 -42.57 -4.53 16.14
C ASP A 133 -43.24 -5.81 15.61
N GLU A 134 -43.65 -6.70 16.52
CA GLU A 134 -44.21 -8.04 16.23
C GLU A 134 -45.47 -8.00 15.33
N SER A 135 -45.98 -6.80 15.02
CA SER A 135 -47.11 -6.57 14.12
C SER A 135 -46.78 -6.49 12.63
N GLU A 136 -45.50 -6.44 12.22
CA GLU A 136 -45.11 -6.42 10.78
C GLU A 136 -44.37 -7.70 10.34
N ALA A 137 -44.71 -8.85 10.95
CA ALA A 137 -44.27 -10.19 10.54
C ALA A 137 -44.92 -10.65 9.20
N GLY A 138 -44.77 -9.84 8.15
CA GLY A 138 -45.26 -10.10 6.80
C GLY A 138 -44.17 -10.16 5.72
N PHE A 139 -42.92 -9.85 6.04
CA PHE A 139 -41.81 -9.97 5.11
C PHE A 139 -40.55 -10.41 5.86
N GLU A 140 -40.07 -11.63 5.59
CA GLU A 140 -38.75 -12.09 6.01
C GLU A 140 -37.71 -11.07 5.53
N ASP A 141 -37.14 -10.28 6.45
CA ASP A 141 -36.01 -9.42 6.13
C ASP A 141 -34.80 -10.32 5.88
N ALA A 142 -34.63 -10.72 4.62
CA ALA A 142 -33.78 -11.83 4.20
C ALA A 142 -32.28 -11.66 4.53
N LEU A 143 -31.85 -10.43 4.83
CA LEU A 143 -30.48 -10.13 5.29
C LEU A 143 -30.41 -10.19 6.82
N GLY A 144 -31.24 -9.45 7.54
CA GLY A 144 -31.43 -9.56 8.99
C GLY A 144 -30.17 -9.40 9.86
N GLU A 145 -30.37 -9.44 11.18
CA GLU A 145 -29.30 -9.36 12.18
C GLU A 145 -28.15 -10.39 11.98
N PRO A 146 -28.39 -11.66 11.59
CA PRO A 146 -27.31 -12.62 11.40
C PRO A 146 -26.34 -12.26 10.28
N PHE A 147 -26.78 -11.53 9.25
CA PHE A 147 -25.90 -11.04 8.19
C PHE A 147 -24.97 -9.94 8.70
N PHE A 148 -25.52 -8.95 9.42
CA PHE A 148 -24.72 -7.84 9.97
C PHE A 148 -23.67 -8.32 10.97
N LEU A 149 -24.02 -9.26 11.86
CA LEU A 149 -23.08 -9.85 12.81
C LEU A 149 -21.94 -10.61 12.12
N ARG A 150 -22.23 -11.28 10.99
CA ARG A 150 -21.19 -11.96 10.20
C ARG A 150 -20.24 -10.97 9.53
N GLU A 151 -20.77 -9.89 8.95
CA GLU A 151 -19.94 -8.84 8.33
C GLU A 151 -19.10 -8.09 9.37
N GLU A 152 -19.63 -7.83 10.57
CA GLU A 152 -18.88 -7.26 11.70
C GLU A 152 -17.76 -8.21 12.15
N ALA A 153 -18.08 -9.49 12.37
CA ALA A 153 -17.09 -10.50 12.75
C ALA A 153 -15.96 -10.59 11.71
N GLN A 154 -16.31 -10.55 10.42
CA GLN A 154 -15.32 -10.56 9.34
C GLN A 154 -14.42 -9.31 9.38
N LEU A 155 -14.98 -8.12 9.59
CA LEU A 155 -14.18 -6.88 9.73
C LEU A 155 -13.23 -6.97 10.94
N LEU A 156 -13.70 -7.51 12.07
CA LEU A 156 -12.89 -7.71 13.27
C LEU A 156 -11.75 -8.70 13.04
N ASP A 157 -11.99 -9.79 12.31
CA ASP A 157 -10.95 -10.76 11.98
C ASP A 157 -9.90 -10.17 11.05
N GLU A 158 -10.29 -9.32 10.09
CA GLU A 158 -9.34 -8.57 9.27
C GLU A 158 -8.51 -7.59 10.11
N LEU A 159 -9.14 -6.85 11.03
CA LEU A 159 -8.44 -5.94 11.94
C LEU A 159 -7.40 -6.67 12.79
N LYS A 160 -7.73 -7.87 13.31
CA LYS A 160 -6.78 -8.72 14.05
C LYS A 160 -5.65 -9.24 13.18
N ALA A 161 -5.87 -9.43 11.89
CA ALA A 161 -4.86 -9.93 10.95
C ALA A 161 -3.90 -8.83 10.45
N VAL A 162 -4.26 -7.54 10.59
CA VAL A 162 -3.44 -6.40 10.15
C VAL A 162 -1.97 -6.49 10.58
N PRO A 163 -1.61 -6.82 11.85
CA PRO A 163 -0.21 -6.91 12.25
C PRO A 163 0.59 -7.94 11.45
N SER A 164 0.02 -9.13 11.20
CA SER A 164 0.69 -10.17 10.41
C SER A 164 0.80 -9.78 8.94
N TRP A 165 -0.24 -9.19 8.35
CA TRP A 165 -0.19 -8.68 6.98
C TRP A 165 0.87 -7.58 6.82
N THR A 166 0.96 -6.68 7.79
CA THR A 166 1.93 -5.59 7.83
C THR A 166 3.36 -6.13 7.88
N LEU A 167 3.60 -7.14 8.70
CA LEU A 167 4.89 -7.79 8.81
C LEU A 167 5.29 -8.46 7.49
N ASN A 168 4.41 -9.27 6.90
CA ASN A 168 4.61 -9.89 5.59
C ASN A 168 4.88 -8.87 4.48
N ARG A 169 4.17 -7.73 4.49
CA ARG A 169 4.40 -6.62 3.56
C ARG A 169 5.77 -5.98 3.78
N LYS A 170 6.18 -5.74 5.03
CA LYS A 170 7.50 -5.19 5.38
C LYS A 170 8.64 -6.13 4.96
N ILE A 171 8.48 -7.43 5.19
CA ILE A 171 9.41 -8.48 4.71
C ILE A 171 9.52 -8.42 3.18
N SER A 172 8.39 -8.35 2.49
CA SER A 172 8.33 -8.27 1.03
C SER A 172 9.02 -7.01 0.49
N GLU A 173 8.75 -5.84 1.09
CA GLU A 173 9.40 -4.57 0.73
C GLU A 173 10.90 -4.59 1.00
N PHE A 174 11.32 -5.17 2.13
CA PHE A 174 12.74 -5.35 2.42
C PHE A 174 13.42 -6.26 1.38
N ALA A 175 12.78 -7.39 1.02
CA ALA A 175 13.28 -8.28 -0.03
C ALA A 175 13.43 -7.57 -1.38
N LYS A 176 12.45 -6.75 -1.77
CA LYS A 176 12.52 -5.92 -3.00
C LYS A 176 13.70 -4.94 -2.94
N ARG A 177 13.92 -4.28 -1.79
CA ARG A 177 15.04 -3.34 -1.59
C ARG A 177 16.40 -4.05 -1.67
N VAL A 178 16.55 -5.22 -1.06
CA VAL A 178 17.78 -6.01 -1.13
C VAL A 178 18.07 -6.44 -2.57
N ARG A 179 17.04 -6.88 -3.32
CA ARG A 179 17.17 -7.17 -4.77
C ARG A 179 17.57 -5.94 -5.58
N SER A 180 16.93 -4.79 -5.33
CA SER A 180 17.29 -3.52 -5.98
C SER A 180 18.74 -3.11 -5.70
N LEU A 181 19.19 -3.22 -4.45
CA LEU A 181 20.58 -2.96 -4.06
C LEU A 181 21.56 -3.90 -4.77
N LYS A 182 21.22 -5.20 -4.87
CA LYS A 182 22.03 -6.20 -5.57
C LYS A 182 22.15 -5.86 -7.06
N THR A 183 21.04 -5.51 -7.73
CA THR A 183 21.05 -5.08 -9.13
C THR A 183 21.88 -3.80 -9.32
N HIS A 184 21.72 -2.83 -8.42
CA HIS A 184 22.51 -1.60 -8.45
C HIS A 184 24.01 -1.87 -8.29
N LEU A 185 24.40 -2.76 -7.37
CA LEU A 185 25.78 -3.18 -7.16
C LEU A 185 26.42 -3.77 -8.43
N ILE A 186 25.68 -4.62 -9.15
CA ILE A 186 26.12 -5.21 -10.43
C ILE A 186 26.28 -4.15 -11.51
N LEU A 187 25.29 -3.26 -11.64
CA LEU A 187 25.32 -2.15 -12.61
C LEU A 187 26.52 -1.24 -12.37
N MET A 188 26.71 -0.80 -11.13
CA MET A 188 27.81 0.10 -10.76
C MET A 188 29.16 -0.56 -11.00
N ARG A 189 29.33 -1.85 -10.67
CA ARG A 189 30.54 -2.60 -11.00
C ARG A 189 30.80 -2.67 -12.51
N HIS A 190 29.77 -2.99 -13.30
CA HIS A 190 29.87 -3.10 -14.76
C HIS A 190 30.30 -1.78 -15.39
N LEU A 191 29.64 -0.67 -15.03
CA LEU A 191 29.99 0.67 -15.51
C LEU A 191 31.39 1.10 -15.04
N ARG A 192 31.69 0.89 -13.75
CA ARG A 192 32.98 1.28 -13.16
C ARG A 192 34.16 0.51 -13.76
N ALA A 193 33.95 -0.73 -14.20
CA ALA A 193 34.95 -1.53 -14.89
C ALA A 193 35.27 -0.99 -16.29
N LYS A 194 34.30 -0.42 -17.00
CA LYS A 194 34.48 0.22 -18.32
C LYS A 194 35.13 1.60 -18.25
N ILE A 195 35.06 2.29 -17.11
CA ILE A 195 35.71 3.59 -16.92
C ILE A 195 37.19 3.39 -16.55
N PRO A 196 38.16 4.01 -17.25
CA PRO A 196 39.60 3.89 -16.97
C PRO A 196 40.02 4.52 -15.62
N PRO A 197 41.16 4.10 -15.00
CA PRO A 197 41.55 4.57 -13.66
C PRO A 197 41.98 6.04 -13.62
N LEU A 198 42.65 6.50 -14.68
CA LEU A 198 43.46 7.71 -14.65
C LEU A 198 42.86 8.80 -15.52
N LEU A 199 43.03 8.70 -16.84
CA LEU A 199 42.68 9.74 -17.81
C LEU A 199 41.32 9.48 -18.45
N PHE A 200 40.69 10.55 -18.95
CA PHE A 200 39.43 10.52 -19.69
C PHE A 200 38.20 9.95 -18.95
N ARG A 201 38.28 9.83 -17.62
CA ARG A 201 37.20 9.29 -16.75
C ARG A 201 35.82 9.89 -17.05
N ARG A 202 35.73 11.22 -17.05
CA ARG A 202 34.47 11.96 -17.30
C ARG A 202 33.96 11.79 -18.73
N GLN A 203 34.85 11.75 -19.72
CA GLN A 203 34.47 11.56 -21.12
C GLN A 203 33.92 10.16 -21.37
N VAL A 204 34.53 9.13 -20.77
CA VAL A 204 34.04 7.75 -20.86
C VAL A 204 32.73 7.60 -20.10
N GLN A 205 32.60 8.20 -18.91
CA GLN A 205 31.33 8.21 -18.18
C GLN A 205 30.21 8.84 -19.00
N ALA A 206 30.43 10.00 -19.62
CA ALA A 206 29.43 10.65 -20.47
C ALA A 206 28.98 9.72 -21.62
N ARG A 207 29.92 9.06 -22.31
CA ARG A 207 29.60 8.09 -23.37
C ARG A 207 28.82 6.87 -22.86
N LEU A 208 29.12 6.38 -21.65
CA LEU A 208 28.38 5.29 -21.03
C LEU A 208 26.95 5.70 -20.66
N LEU A 209 26.78 6.94 -20.16
CA LEU A 209 25.46 7.49 -19.84
C LEU A 209 24.62 7.73 -21.10
N ASP A 210 25.22 8.15 -22.20
CA ASP A 210 24.51 8.29 -23.48
C ASP A 210 24.07 6.93 -24.05
N ASN A 211 24.82 5.86 -23.75
CA ASN A 211 24.51 4.49 -24.15
C ASN A 211 23.94 3.62 -23.02
N ILE A 212 23.38 4.23 -21.97
CA ILE A 212 23.00 3.51 -20.73
C ILE A 212 22.02 2.35 -20.97
N GLN A 213 21.10 2.53 -21.93
CA GLN A 213 20.14 1.49 -22.31
C GLN A 213 20.85 0.25 -22.88
N HIS A 214 21.87 0.47 -23.70
CA HIS A 214 22.68 -0.61 -24.25
C HIS A 214 23.47 -1.31 -23.14
N GLU A 215 24.05 -0.55 -22.21
CA GLU A 215 24.77 -1.10 -21.06
C GLU A 215 23.88 -1.99 -20.18
N PHE A 216 22.64 -1.58 -19.94
CA PHE A 216 21.66 -2.38 -19.19
C PHE A 216 21.29 -3.64 -19.98
N ASN A 217 21.05 -3.51 -21.28
CA ASN A 217 20.71 -4.63 -22.15
C ASN A 217 21.85 -5.65 -22.25
N GLU A 218 23.11 -5.22 -22.22
CA GLU A 218 24.27 -6.13 -22.22
C GLU A 218 24.24 -7.08 -21.01
N ILE A 219 23.80 -6.59 -19.85
CA ILE A 219 23.64 -7.42 -18.64
C ILE A 219 22.36 -8.26 -18.75
N LYS A 220 21.23 -7.66 -19.13
CA LYS A 220 19.92 -8.34 -19.21
C LYS A 220 19.89 -9.47 -20.24
N LEU A 221 20.56 -9.30 -21.39
CA LEU A 221 20.59 -10.29 -22.46
C LEU A 221 21.61 -11.41 -22.20
N ASN A 222 22.56 -11.16 -21.31
CA ASN A 222 23.50 -12.19 -20.87
C ASN A 222 22.84 -13.12 -19.83
N LYS A 223 22.13 -14.14 -20.33
CA LYS A 223 21.45 -15.14 -19.49
C LYS A 223 22.37 -15.84 -18.49
N TYR A 224 23.66 -15.97 -18.80
CA TYR A 224 24.64 -16.53 -17.87
C TYR A 224 24.86 -15.60 -16.68
N LYS A 225 25.08 -14.30 -16.91
CA LYS A 225 25.23 -13.30 -15.84
C LYS A 225 23.97 -13.19 -14.98
N LEU A 226 22.77 -13.20 -15.58
CA LEU A 226 21.52 -13.14 -14.80
C LEU A 226 21.31 -14.38 -13.90
N ARG A 227 21.65 -15.57 -14.40
CA ARG A 227 21.57 -16.81 -13.61
C ARG A 227 22.66 -16.89 -12.54
N GLU A 228 23.89 -16.50 -12.89
CA GLU A 228 25.02 -16.42 -11.96
C GLU A 228 24.68 -15.50 -10.78
N TYR A 229 24.02 -14.39 -11.07
CA TYR A 229 23.64 -13.42 -10.05
C TYR A 229 22.24 -13.61 -9.49
N ASP A 230 21.41 -14.57 -9.95
CA ASP A 230 20.05 -14.79 -9.44
C ASP A 230 19.21 -13.49 -9.42
N ILE A 231 19.07 -12.84 -10.59
CA ILE A 231 18.34 -11.56 -10.77
C ILE A 231 17.34 -11.67 -11.93
N ALA A 232 16.14 -11.11 -11.74
CA ALA A 232 15.14 -11.01 -12.79
C ALA A 232 15.34 -9.74 -13.63
N PRO A 233 15.04 -9.76 -14.95
CA PRO A 233 15.12 -8.56 -15.79
C PRO A 233 14.29 -7.36 -15.29
N GLY A 234 13.22 -7.64 -14.53
CA GLY A 234 12.34 -6.64 -13.93
C GLY A 234 12.91 -5.96 -12.68
N ASP A 235 13.96 -6.50 -12.05
CA ASP A 235 14.61 -5.86 -10.89
C ASP A 235 15.52 -4.68 -11.28
N PHE A 236 15.71 -4.44 -12.58
CA PHE A 236 16.53 -3.33 -13.08
C PHE A 236 15.75 -2.02 -13.06
N PRO A 237 16.39 -0.91 -12.64
CA PRO A 237 15.77 0.41 -12.70
C PRO A 237 15.52 0.85 -14.15
N ASP A 238 14.69 1.87 -14.32
CA ASP A 238 14.55 2.54 -15.60
C ASP A 238 15.88 3.22 -16.00
N ALA A 239 16.31 3.00 -17.24
CA ALA A 239 17.62 3.44 -17.69
C ALA A 239 17.69 4.97 -17.83
N LYS A 240 16.58 5.63 -18.18
CA LYS A 240 16.52 7.09 -18.28
C LYS A 240 16.58 7.72 -16.90
N GLN A 241 15.77 7.24 -15.95
CA GLN A 241 15.81 7.70 -14.56
C GLN A 241 17.21 7.54 -13.94
N PHE A 242 17.88 6.42 -14.19
CA PHE A 242 19.26 6.20 -13.74
C PHE A 242 20.25 7.20 -14.35
N ARG A 243 20.12 7.49 -15.66
CA ARG A 243 20.94 8.50 -16.34
C ARG A 243 20.70 9.88 -15.77
N ASP A 244 19.45 10.26 -15.58
CA ASP A 244 19.08 11.58 -15.08
C ASP A 244 19.60 11.78 -13.65
N ALA A 245 19.50 10.77 -12.77
CA ALA A 245 20.11 10.78 -11.43
C ALA A 245 21.65 10.91 -11.46
N CYS A 246 22.32 10.36 -12.48
CA CYS A 246 23.75 10.57 -12.66
C CYS A 246 24.09 11.98 -13.13
N LEU A 247 23.23 12.60 -13.95
CA LEU A 247 23.43 13.93 -14.49
C LEU A 247 23.08 15.04 -13.49
N SER A 248 22.08 14.81 -12.62
CA SER A 248 21.71 15.72 -11.52
C SER A 248 22.75 15.76 -10.41
N GLY A 249 23.61 14.74 -10.32
CA GLY A 249 24.61 14.59 -9.26
C GLY A 249 24.11 13.79 -8.05
N ASP A 250 22.88 13.27 -8.08
CA ASP A 250 22.34 12.42 -7.01
C ASP A 250 23.07 11.07 -6.94
N LEU A 251 23.62 10.60 -8.07
CA LEU A 251 24.37 9.36 -8.19
C LEU A 251 25.74 9.57 -8.87
N ASP A 252 26.83 9.29 -8.16
CA ASP A 252 28.19 9.39 -8.72
C ASP A 252 28.82 8.01 -8.97
N ILE A 253 28.93 7.64 -10.25
CA ILE A 253 29.60 6.41 -10.71
C ILE A 253 31.10 6.44 -10.37
N LEU A 254 31.77 7.60 -10.40
CA LEU A 254 33.21 7.70 -10.15
C LEU A 254 33.56 7.58 -8.67
N ALA A 255 32.68 8.08 -7.79
CA ALA A 255 32.78 7.89 -6.34
C ALA A 255 32.66 6.42 -5.94
N PHE A 256 31.98 5.61 -6.76
CA PHE A 256 31.84 4.19 -6.49
C PHE A 256 33.20 3.46 -6.55
N PRO A 257 33.59 2.73 -5.50
CA PRO A 257 34.89 2.10 -5.42
C PRO A 257 35.01 0.98 -6.45
N ARG A 258 36.22 0.82 -7.00
CA ARG A 258 36.52 -0.39 -7.75
C ARG A 258 36.62 -1.57 -6.82
N MET A 259 36.00 -2.67 -7.21
CA MET A 259 35.97 -3.89 -6.41
C MET A 259 36.65 -5.02 -7.17
N SER A 260 37.51 -5.74 -6.47
CA SER A 260 38.01 -7.05 -6.93
C SER A 260 36.87 -8.07 -7.03
N ASP A 261 37.06 -9.12 -7.82
CA ASP A 261 36.10 -10.23 -7.97
C ASP A 261 35.80 -10.88 -6.62
N ARG A 262 36.82 -11.03 -5.77
CA ARG A 262 36.67 -11.56 -4.41
C ARG A 262 35.76 -10.70 -3.53
N GLN A 263 35.96 -9.39 -3.54
CA GLN A 263 35.13 -8.46 -2.76
C GLN A 263 33.69 -8.43 -3.26
N PHE A 264 33.51 -8.33 -4.58
CA PHE A 264 32.19 -8.32 -5.19
C PHE A 264 31.42 -9.62 -4.92
N GLY A 265 32.07 -10.77 -5.09
CA GLY A 265 31.45 -12.06 -4.77
C GLY A 265 31.11 -12.19 -3.28
N LYS A 266 31.88 -11.59 -2.37
CA LYS A 266 31.54 -11.53 -0.94
C LYS A 266 30.24 -10.75 -0.73
N TYR A 267 30.12 -9.55 -1.31
CA TYR A 267 28.91 -8.73 -1.16
C TYR A 267 27.67 -9.39 -1.76
N LEU A 268 27.79 -10.01 -2.94
CA LEU A 268 26.67 -10.76 -3.53
C LEU A 268 26.22 -11.91 -2.64
N ARG A 269 27.16 -12.71 -2.12
CA ARG A 269 26.82 -13.80 -1.19
C ARG A 269 26.12 -13.30 0.08
N THR A 270 26.58 -12.20 0.66
CA THR A 270 25.91 -11.60 1.82
C THR A 270 24.47 -11.19 1.49
N LEU A 271 24.24 -10.56 0.32
CA LEU A 271 22.87 -10.19 -0.09
C LEU A 271 22.00 -11.43 -0.37
N ASP A 272 22.59 -12.50 -0.92
CA ASP A 272 21.89 -13.77 -1.13
C ASP A 272 21.55 -14.50 0.17
N GLU A 273 22.44 -14.47 1.15
CA GLU A 273 22.21 -15.03 2.49
C GLU A 273 21.05 -14.31 3.18
N VAL A 274 21.00 -12.98 3.10
CA VAL A 274 19.86 -12.18 3.61
C VAL A 274 18.56 -12.61 2.94
N LEU A 275 18.55 -12.77 1.61
CA LEU A 275 17.35 -13.15 0.86
C LEU A 275 16.89 -14.58 1.13
N LYS A 276 17.82 -15.53 1.31
CA LYS A 276 17.51 -16.98 1.37
C LYS A 276 17.36 -17.52 2.78
N LEU A 277 18.15 -17.02 3.73
CA LEU A 277 18.22 -17.57 5.09
C LEU A 277 17.51 -16.65 6.08
N GLU A 278 17.86 -15.38 6.10
CA GLU A 278 17.35 -14.47 7.14
C GLU A 278 15.87 -14.18 6.96
N LEU A 279 15.42 -13.86 5.73
CA LEU A 279 13.99 -13.63 5.49
C LEU A 279 13.14 -14.89 5.72
N ALA A 280 13.63 -16.05 5.31
CA ALA A 280 12.92 -17.32 5.54
C ALA A 280 12.80 -17.65 7.03
N ASN A 281 13.81 -17.30 7.83
CA ASN A 281 13.77 -17.50 9.28
C ASN A 281 12.82 -16.51 9.98
N VAL A 282 12.75 -15.26 9.52
CA VAL A 282 11.80 -14.27 10.05
C VAL A 282 10.36 -14.71 9.78
N SER A 283 10.05 -15.18 8.57
CA SER A 283 8.71 -15.70 8.25
C SER A 283 8.33 -16.94 9.07
N LYS A 284 9.30 -17.79 9.45
CA LYS A 284 9.04 -18.99 10.27
C LYS A 284 8.86 -18.72 11.76
N MET A 285 9.43 -17.62 12.28
CA MET A 285 9.24 -17.25 13.69
C MET A 285 7.82 -16.76 14.00
N GLU A 286 6.98 -16.54 12.99
CA GLU A 286 5.55 -16.20 13.15
C GLU A 286 4.63 -17.42 13.35
N GLU A 287 5.08 -18.63 13.00
CA GLU A 287 4.27 -19.86 13.18
C GLU A 287 4.32 -20.42 14.62
N LEU A 288 5.08 -19.78 15.51
CA LEU A 288 5.30 -20.16 16.92
C LEU A 288 4.69 -19.14 17.87
#